data_AF-A0A419NED6-F1
#
_entry.id   AF-A0A419NED6-F1
#
_cell.length_a   1.000
_cell.length_b   1.000
_cell.length_c   1.000
_cell.angle_alpha   90.00
_cell.angle_beta   90.00
_cell.angle_gamma   90.00
#
_symmetry.space_group_name_H-M   'P 1'
#
loop_
_entity.id
_entity.type
_entity.pdbx_description
1 polymer ?
#
loop_
_entity_poly.entity_id
_entity_poly.type
_entity_poly.pdbx_seq_one_letter_code
_entity_poly.pdbx_strand_id
1 'polypeptide(L)'
;MNWTEVMVWGISGVVVGSLLGALHKKGKIGRIPAVVLFLVLIVGGNILWGGVIKPRIAGADEEQKIDQALEALPLYNTIKMQEPALYAQIRSNILNMKKEGKSQQEAIDTVKPRVSVLLSQRITHAPDANVNEAMQVNLEEMQTLQARKDGSCFKFLYPQVSGGINTAQVLPAQLFQKDLNTMNDLLLATGNGQTAQPEAVSTEKVVQMMAPVREALANMYGEQLQMFSDLTKPDVDREKVCEISISLYSGILALQPADSAAILRQMLGKKD
;
A
#
# COMPACT_ATOMS: atom_id res chain seq x y z
N MET A 1 -22.18 17.52 -18.71
CA MET A 1 -22.40 17.25 -20.15
C MET A 1 -21.06 17.40 -20.85
N ASN A 2 -20.49 16.31 -21.37
CA ASN A 2 -19.16 16.34 -21.97
C ASN A 2 -19.29 16.91 -23.40
N TRP A 3 -18.90 18.18 -23.61
CA TRP A 3 -19.10 18.90 -24.88
C TRP A 3 -18.43 18.22 -26.09
N THR A 4 -17.37 17.46 -25.85
CA THR A 4 -16.68 16.64 -26.84
C THR A 4 -17.54 15.47 -27.33
N GLU A 5 -18.27 14.78 -26.46
CA GLU A 5 -19.21 13.71 -26.86
C GLU A 5 -20.36 14.29 -27.69
N VAL A 6 -20.90 15.44 -27.30
CA VAL A 6 -21.99 16.11 -28.03
C VAL A 6 -21.53 16.52 -29.44
N MET A 7 -20.31 17.04 -29.58
CA MET A 7 -19.73 17.37 -30.89
C MET A 7 -19.52 16.12 -31.77
N VAL A 8 -18.98 15.04 -31.22
CA VAL A 8 -18.71 13.80 -31.97
C VAL A 8 -20.00 13.17 -32.48
N TRP A 9 -21.05 13.08 -31.64
CA TRP A 9 -22.37 12.60 -32.04
C TRP A 9 -23.07 13.54 -33.02
N GLY A 10 -22.89 14.86 -32.86
CA GLY A 10 -23.43 15.86 -33.79
C GLY A 10 -22.84 15.72 -35.20
N ILE A 11 -21.51 15.61 -35.31
CA ILE A 11 -20.81 15.49 -36.60
C ILE A 11 -21.15 14.16 -37.28
N SER A 12 -21.13 13.05 -36.54
CA SER A 12 -21.46 11.73 -37.08
C SER A 12 -22.93 11.64 -37.53
N GLY A 13 -23.85 12.28 -36.81
CA GLY A 13 -25.24 12.42 -37.24
C GLY A 13 -25.40 13.17 -38.58
N VAL A 14 -24.65 14.26 -38.78
CA VAL A 14 -24.67 15.01 -40.05
C VAL A 14 -24.13 14.18 -41.20
N VAL A 15 -23.04 13.43 -40.99
CA VAL A 15 -22.42 12.59 -42.03
C VAL A 15 -23.34 11.43 -42.43
N VAL A 16 -23.89 10.70 -41.45
CA VAL A 16 -24.81 9.57 -41.70
C VAL A 16 -26.10 10.06 -42.36
N GLY A 17 -26.65 11.18 -41.90
CA GLY A 17 -27.83 11.80 -42.50
C GLY A 17 -27.60 12.23 -43.95
N SER A 18 -26.42 12.80 -44.25
CA SER A 18 -26.05 13.22 -45.61
C SER A 18 -25.89 12.03 -46.57
N LEU A 19 -25.27 10.93 -46.12
CA LEU A 19 -25.11 9.70 -46.90
C LEU A 19 -26.46 9.03 -47.20
N LEU A 20 -27.32 8.90 -46.19
CA LEU A 20 -28.66 8.32 -46.37
C LEU A 20 -29.55 9.21 -47.25
N GLY A 21 -29.42 10.53 -47.12
CA GLY A 21 -30.11 11.50 -48.00
C GLY A 21 -29.66 11.41 -49.46
N ALA A 22 -28.36 11.21 -49.71
CA ALA A 22 -27.83 11.01 -51.06
C ALA A 22 -28.29 9.66 -51.68
N LEU A 23 -28.35 8.60 -50.88
CA LEU A 23 -28.86 7.28 -51.29
C LEU A 23 -30.36 7.31 -51.62
N HIS A 24 -31.13 8.07 -50.84
CA HIS A 24 -32.55 8.33 -51.12
C HIS A 24 -32.73 9.11 -52.44
N LYS A 25 -31.97 10.20 -52.66
CA LYS A 25 -32.02 10.97 -53.91
C LYS A 25 -31.68 10.15 -55.15
N LYS A 26 -30.85 9.11 -55.02
CA LYS A 26 -30.51 8.17 -56.10
C LYS A 26 -31.52 7.02 -56.27
N GLY A 27 -32.65 7.04 -55.54
CA GLY A 27 -33.70 6.02 -55.63
C GLY A 27 -33.32 4.64 -55.09
N LYS A 28 -32.17 4.51 -54.43
CA LYS A 28 -31.66 3.22 -53.93
C LYS A 28 -32.32 2.77 -52.62
N ILE A 29 -32.98 3.70 -51.91
CA ILE A 29 -33.65 3.42 -50.64
C ILE A 29 -34.89 4.32 -50.52
N GLY A 30 -35.99 3.77 -50.00
CA GLY A 30 -37.22 4.54 -49.73
C GLY A 30 -37.06 5.49 -48.52
N ARG A 31 -37.90 6.52 -48.44
CA ARG A 31 -37.84 7.55 -47.38
C ARG A 31 -37.99 6.98 -45.97
N ILE A 32 -38.94 6.07 -45.79
CA ILE A 32 -39.22 5.42 -44.51
C ILE A 32 -38.03 4.55 -44.05
N PRO A 33 -37.51 3.60 -44.87
CA PRO A 33 -36.34 2.82 -44.47
C PRO A 33 -35.08 3.66 -44.23
N ALA A 34 -34.89 4.78 -44.95
CA ALA A 34 -33.77 5.71 -44.66
C ALA A 34 -33.86 6.32 -43.25
N VAL A 35 -35.06 6.77 -42.85
CA VAL A 35 -35.29 7.37 -41.53
C VAL A 35 -35.15 6.32 -40.42
N VAL A 36 -35.69 5.12 -40.63
CA VAL A 36 -35.56 4.02 -39.67
C VAL A 36 -34.09 3.63 -39.49
N LEU A 37 -33.33 3.48 -40.58
CA LEU A 37 -31.91 3.15 -40.52
C LEU A 37 -31.08 4.22 -39.79
N PHE A 38 -31.40 5.49 -40.03
CA PHE A 38 -30.78 6.62 -39.34
C PHE A 38 -31.03 6.56 -37.83
N LEU A 39 -32.29 6.35 -37.42
CA LEU A 39 -32.65 6.24 -36.01
C LEU A 39 -31.98 5.03 -35.33
N VAL A 40 -31.95 3.88 -36.01
CA VAL A 40 -31.28 2.67 -35.50
C VAL A 40 -29.79 2.90 -35.29
N LEU A 41 -29.10 3.58 -36.21
CA LEU A 41 -27.67 3.86 -36.08
C LEU A 41 -27.36 4.86 -34.95
N ILE A 42 -28.16 5.91 -34.81
CA ILE A 42 -27.99 6.91 -33.75
C ILE A 42 -28.29 6.31 -32.37
N VAL A 43 -29.43 5.63 -32.23
CA VAL A 43 -29.89 5.05 -30.96
C VAL A 43 -29.06 3.83 -30.58
N GLY A 44 -28.85 2.91 -31.53
CA GLY A 44 -28.01 1.72 -31.31
C GLY A 44 -26.55 2.08 -31.03
N GLY A 45 -26.01 3.09 -31.72
CA GLY A 45 -24.69 3.62 -31.45
C GLY A 45 -24.56 4.22 -30.04
N ASN A 46 -25.55 5.00 -29.60
CA ASN A 46 -25.56 5.55 -28.24
C ASN A 46 -25.65 4.47 -27.16
N ILE A 47 -26.48 3.44 -27.38
CA ILE A 47 -26.61 2.31 -26.46
C ILE A 47 -25.29 1.54 -26.38
N LEU A 48 -24.65 1.26 -27.52
CA LEU A 48 -23.35 0.58 -27.56
C LEU A 48 -22.25 1.43 -26.90
N TRP A 49 -22.23 2.72 -27.16
CA TRP A 49 -21.26 3.66 -26.57
C TRP A 49 -21.42 3.76 -25.06
N GLY A 50 -22.64 4.00 -24.57
CA GLY A 50 -22.92 4.15 -23.14
C GLY A 50 -22.83 2.85 -22.36
N GLY A 51 -23.30 1.74 -22.94
CA GLY A 51 -23.38 0.44 -22.26
C GLY A 51 -22.11 -0.40 -22.32
N VAL A 52 -21.28 -0.24 -23.37
CA VAL A 52 -20.14 -1.16 -23.61
C VAL A 52 -18.82 -0.41 -23.75
N ILE A 53 -18.76 0.64 -24.58
CA ILE A 53 -17.48 1.27 -24.93
C ILE A 53 -16.98 2.20 -23.81
N LYS A 54 -17.81 3.14 -23.36
CA LYS A 54 -17.48 4.10 -22.30
C LYS A 54 -17.05 3.44 -20.98
N PRO A 55 -17.75 2.42 -20.43
CA PRO A 55 -17.29 1.75 -19.22
C PRO A 55 -15.98 0.98 -19.41
N ARG A 56 -15.71 0.42 -20.60
CA ARG A 56 -14.43 -0.26 -20.89
C ARG A 56 -13.25 0.71 -20.97
N ILE A 57 -13.43 1.86 -21.63
CA ILE A 57 -12.39 2.89 -21.73
C ILE A 57 -12.09 3.50 -20.35
N ALA A 58 -13.13 3.80 -19.56
CA ALA A 58 -12.96 4.30 -18.20
C ALA A 58 -12.21 3.30 -17.31
N GLY A 59 -12.56 2.01 -17.38
CA GLY A 59 -11.84 0.96 -16.63
C GLY A 59 -10.37 0.82 -17.06
N ALA A 60 -10.05 0.94 -18.34
CA ALA A 60 -8.68 0.89 -18.84
C ALA A 60 -7.82 2.08 -18.36
N ASP A 61 -8.38 3.29 -18.33
CA ASP A 61 -7.71 4.48 -17.78
C ASP A 61 -7.47 4.37 -16.26
N GLU A 62 -8.41 3.78 -15.53
CA GLU A 62 -8.26 3.52 -14.10
C GLU A 62 -7.20 2.47 -13.79
N GLU A 63 -7.14 1.38 -14.56
CA GLU A 63 -6.07 0.38 -14.48
C GLU A 63 -4.70 1.01 -14.69
N GLN A 64 -4.58 1.84 -15.72
CA GLN A 64 -3.33 2.50 -16.04
C GLN A 64 -2.86 3.48 -14.94
N LYS A 65 -3.79 4.18 -14.29
CA LYS A 65 -3.48 5.07 -13.15
C LYS A 65 -2.97 4.30 -11.93
N ILE A 66 -3.58 3.15 -11.63
CA ILE A 66 -3.12 2.28 -10.54
C ILE A 66 -1.74 1.72 -10.85
N ASP A 67 -1.52 1.27 -12.08
CA ASP A 67 -0.22 0.78 -12.51
C ASP A 67 0.87 1.86 -12.40
N GLN A 68 0.58 3.07 -12.90
CA GLN A 68 1.51 4.21 -12.77
C GLN A 68 1.80 4.57 -11.30
N ALA A 69 0.78 4.54 -10.43
CA ALA A 69 0.95 4.84 -9.01
C ALA A 69 1.82 3.79 -8.30
N LEU A 70 1.64 2.51 -8.62
CA LEU A 70 2.48 1.43 -8.07
C LEU A 70 3.91 1.51 -8.63
N GLU A 71 4.06 1.76 -9.93
CA GLU A 71 5.38 1.87 -10.57
C GLU A 71 6.19 3.09 -10.11
N ALA A 72 5.51 4.14 -9.65
CA ALA A 72 6.17 5.31 -9.05
C ALA A 72 6.86 5.00 -7.71
N LEU A 73 6.54 3.88 -7.07
CA LEU A 73 7.08 3.47 -5.77
C LEU A 73 8.10 2.34 -5.96
N PRO A 74 9.41 2.56 -5.72
CA PRO A 74 10.46 1.56 -5.95
C PRO A 74 10.19 0.20 -5.30
N LEU A 75 9.65 0.22 -4.08
CA LEU A 75 9.27 -0.98 -3.33
C LEU A 75 8.38 -1.93 -4.15
N TYR A 76 7.36 -1.40 -4.83
CA TYR A 76 6.43 -2.23 -5.60
C TYR A 76 7.04 -2.75 -6.90
N ASN A 77 8.00 -2.05 -7.50
CA ASN A 77 8.78 -2.57 -8.62
C ASN A 77 9.61 -3.78 -8.18
N THR A 78 10.24 -3.70 -7.01
CA THR A 78 10.98 -4.84 -6.44
C THR A 78 10.06 -6.02 -6.10
N ILE A 79 8.88 -5.77 -5.53
CA ILE A 79 7.85 -6.80 -5.30
C ILE A 79 7.40 -7.42 -6.64
N LYS A 80 7.19 -6.63 -7.69
CA LYS A 80 6.83 -7.14 -9.03
C LYS A 80 7.87 -8.10 -9.58
N MET A 81 9.15 -7.82 -9.37
CA MET A 81 10.27 -8.65 -9.85
C MET A 81 10.48 -9.91 -9.01
N GLN A 82 10.44 -9.79 -7.68
CA GLN A 82 10.79 -10.89 -6.77
C GLN A 82 9.58 -11.74 -6.37
N GLU A 83 8.39 -11.14 -6.31
CA GLU A 83 7.14 -11.72 -5.81
C GLU A 83 5.96 -11.44 -6.75
N PRO A 84 6.01 -11.88 -8.03
CA PRO A 84 5.03 -11.51 -9.04
C PRO A 84 3.59 -11.92 -8.67
N ALA A 85 3.43 -13.02 -7.94
CA ALA A 85 2.13 -13.46 -7.45
C ALA A 85 1.53 -12.49 -6.42
N LEU A 86 2.35 -12.00 -5.48
CA LEU A 86 1.92 -11.00 -4.50
C LEU A 86 1.57 -9.68 -5.20
N TYR A 87 2.41 -9.22 -6.13
CA TYR A 87 2.14 -8.01 -6.91
C TYR A 87 0.80 -8.09 -7.64
N ALA A 88 0.53 -9.20 -8.34
CA ALA A 88 -0.73 -9.40 -9.05
C ALA A 88 -1.94 -9.37 -8.11
N GLN A 89 -1.82 -9.95 -6.90
CA GLN A 89 -2.87 -9.89 -5.89
C GLN A 89 -3.11 -8.46 -5.39
N ILE A 90 -2.04 -7.70 -5.09
CA ILE A 90 -2.14 -6.31 -4.64
C ILE A 90 -2.86 -5.47 -5.70
N ARG A 91 -2.40 -5.53 -6.96
CA ARG A 91 -3.01 -4.82 -8.09
C ARG A 91 -4.49 -5.17 -8.25
N SER A 92 -4.83 -6.46 -8.25
CA SER A 92 -6.20 -6.94 -8.38
C SER A 92 -7.12 -6.45 -7.25
N ASN A 93 -6.64 -6.49 -6.00
CA ASN A 93 -7.41 -6.02 -4.85
C ASN A 93 -7.68 -4.51 -4.95
N ILE A 94 -6.67 -3.70 -5.25
CA ILE A 94 -6.84 -2.25 -5.41
C ILE A 94 -7.88 -1.95 -6.50
N LEU A 95 -7.82 -2.67 -7.63
CA LEU A 95 -8.78 -2.52 -8.72
C LEU A 95 -10.22 -2.88 -8.33
N ASN A 96 -10.40 -4.00 -7.65
CA ASN A 96 -11.73 -4.44 -7.21
C ASN A 96 -12.31 -3.47 -6.18
N MET A 97 -11.50 -3.06 -5.20
CA MET A 97 -11.90 -2.08 -4.19
C MET A 97 -12.28 -0.73 -4.82
N LYS A 98 -11.54 -0.29 -5.85
CA LYS A 98 -11.90 0.92 -6.59
C LYS A 98 -13.24 0.79 -7.30
N LYS A 99 -13.49 -0.33 -7.98
CA LYS A 99 -14.78 -0.63 -8.65
C LYS A 99 -15.94 -0.68 -7.66
N GLU A 100 -15.69 -1.15 -6.44
CA GLU A 100 -16.65 -1.18 -5.34
C GLU A 100 -16.85 0.20 -4.67
N GLY A 101 -16.11 1.23 -5.07
CA GLY A 101 -16.20 2.58 -4.49
C GLY A 101 -15.57 2.69 -3.10
N LYS A 102 -14.69 1.76 -2.73
CA LYS A 102 -13.98 1.76 -1.45
C LYS A 102 -13.02 2.94 -1.33
N SER A 103 -12.81 3.38 -0.10
CA SER A 103 -11.88 4.46 0.23
C SER A 103 -10.41 4.04 0.05
N GLN A 104 -9.52 5.03 -0.09
CA GLN A 104 -8.07 4.78 -0.12
C GLN A 104 -7.57 4.14 1.18
N GLN A 105 -8.13 4.50 2.33
CA GLN A 105 -7.75 3.92 3.61
C GLN A 105 -8.08 2.43 3.66
N GLU A 106 -9.27 2.03 3.21
CA GLU A 106 -9.64 0.60 3.14
C GLU A 106 -8.67 -0.18 2.23
N ALA A 107 -8.25 0.40 1.10
CA ALA A 107 -7.25 -0.22 0.23
C ALA A 107 -5.89 -0.38 0.92
N ILE A 108 -5.43 0.65 1.65
CA ILE A 108 -4.19 0.59 2.45
C ILE A 108 -4.30 -0.49 3.52
N ASP A 109 -5.39 -0.53 4.27
CA ASP A 109 -5.62 -1.51 5.35
C ASP A 109 -5.65 -2.95 4.80
N THR A 110 -6.03 -3.12 3.53
CA THR A 110 -6.04 -4.43 2.84
C THR A 110 -4.65 -4.83 2.31
N VAL A 111 -3.87 -3.87 1.80
CA VAL A 111 -2.58 -4.12 1.14
C VAL A 111 -1.42 -4.17 2.14
N LYS A 112 -1.37 -3.22 3.09
CA LYS A 112 -0.27 -3.06 4.04
C LYS A 112 0.06 -4.35 4.79
N PRO A 113 -0.91 -5.12 5.35
CA PRO A 113 -0.59 -6.37 6.04
C PRO A 113 0.14 -7.40 5.17
N ARG A 114 -0.18 -7.48 3.87
CA ARG A 114 0.46 -8.43 2.95
C ARG A 114 1.92 -8.06 2.69
N VAL A 115 2.19 -6.76 2.51
CA VAL A 115 3.55 -6.24 2.35
C VAL A 115 4.33 -6.43 3.66
N SER A 116 3.70 -6.17 4.82
CA SER A 116 4.32 -6.42 6.13
C SER A 116 4.70 -7.89 6.32
N VAL A 117 3.86 -8.85 5.90
CA VAL A 117 4.20 -10.28 5.94
C VAL A 117 5.43 -10.60 5.09
N LEU A 118 5.53 -10.05 3.87
CA LEU A 118 6.72 -10.19 3.04
C LEU A 118 7.96 -9.61 3.75
N LEU A 119 7.87 -8.38 4.27
CA LEU A 119 8.97 -7.73 4.95
C LEU A 119 9.42 -8.52 6.20
N SER A 120 8.49 -9.05 7.00
CA SER A 120 8.82 -9.92 8.14
C SER A 120 9.53 -11.21 7.71
N GLN A 121 9.17 -11.80 6.57
CA GLN A 121 9.91 -12.97 6.03
C GLN A 121 11.32 -12.57 5.61
N ARG A 122 11.48 -11.41 4.98
CA ARG A 122 12.79 -10.92 4.54
C ARG A 122 13.69 -10.49 5.71
N ILE A 123 13.14 -9.87 6.75
CA ILE A 123 13.88 -9.45 7.94
C ILE A 123 14.65 -10.63 8.56
N THR A 124 14.04 -11.81 8.67
CA THR A 124 14.68 -13.01 9.25
C THR A 124 16.02 -13.36 8.60
N HIS A 125 16.20 -13.02 7.31
CA HIS A 125 17.39 -13.34 6.53
C HIS A 125 18.18 -12.10 6.08
N ALA A 126 17.69 -10.89 6.33
CA ALA A 126 18.34 -9.66 5.88
C ALA A 126 19.71 -9.45 6.55
N PRO A 127 20.69 -8.82 5.89
CA PRO A 127 21.95 -8.40 6.53
C PRO A 127 21.72 -7.47 7.74
N ASP A 128 22.64 -7.48 8.72
CA ASP A 128 22.49 -6.70 9.97
C ASP A 128 22.24 -5.21 9.70
N ALA A 129 22.97 -4.63 8.76
CA ALA A 129 22.86 -3.23 8.39
C ALA A 129 21.43 -2.87 7.92
N ASN A 130 20.83 -3.69 7.05
CA ASN A 130 19.49 -3.44 6.54
C ASN A 130 18.41 -3.57 7.64
N VAL A 131 18.56 -4.53 8.56
CA VAL A 131 17.63 -4.69 9.69
C VAL A 131 17.70 -3.47 10.62
N ASN A 132 18.90 -3.05 10.98
CA ASN A 132 19.10 -1.90 11.86
C ASN A 132 18.65 -0.60 11.20
N GLU A 133 18.93 -0.40 9.91
CA GLU A 133 18.50 0.78 9.17
C GLU A 133 16.96 0.86 9.07
N ALA A 134 16.30 -0.25 8.74
CA ALA A 134 14.83 -0.32 8.75
C ALA A 134 14.24 0.02 10.11
N MET A 135 14.85 -0.48 11.20
CA MET A 135 14.40 -0.14 12.54
C MET A 135 14.70 1.31 12.92
N GLN A 136 15.81 1.88 12.47
CA GLN A 136 16.14 3.28 12.70
C GLN A 136 15.11 4.22 12.05
N VAL A 137 14.66 3.89 10.84
CA VAL A 137 13.60 4.66 10.15
C VAL A 137 12.26 4.50 10.86
N ASN A 138 11.86 3.26 11.21
CA ASN A 138 10.65 3.02 12.00
C ASN A 138 10.66 3.79 13.33
N LEU A 139 11.82 3.90 13.99
CA LEU A 139 11.98 4.68 15.21
C LEU A 139 11.74 6.19 14.97
N GLU A 140 12.29 6.73 13.88
CA GLU A 140 12.07 8.12 13.47
C GLU A 140 10.58 8.38 13.15
N GLU A 141 9.89 7.43 12.51
CA GLU A 141 8.44 7.49 12.28
C GLU A 141 7.66 7.49 13.59
N MET A 142 7.96 6.57 14.52
CA MET A 142 7.31 6.52 15.83
C MET A 142 7.48 7.82 16.61
N GLN A 143 8.70 8.37 16.65
CA GLN A 143 8.99 9.64 17.32
C GLN A 143 8.23 10.80 16.68
N THR A 144 8.20 10.85 15.34
CA THR A 144 7.46 11.86 14.58
C THR A 144 5.96 11.78 14.86
N LEU A 145 5.39 10.58 14.87
CA LEU A 145 3.97 10.35 15.14
C LEU A 145 3.61 10.63 16.60
N GLN A 146 4.49 10.30 17.55
CA GLN A 146 4.31 10.58 18.96
C GLN A 146 4.25 12.09 19.25
N ALA A 147 5.11 12.86 18.58
CA ALA A 147 5.16 14.32 18.74
C ALA A 147 3.84 15.02 18.38
N ARG A 148 2.98 14.37 17.59
CA ARG A 148 1.66 14.89 17.19
C ARG A 148 0.61 14.82 18.31
N LYS A 149 0.79 13.93 19.29
CA LYS A 149 -0.14 13.72 20.41
C LYS A 149 -1.60 13.50 20.00
N ASP A 150 -1.83 12.89 18.83
CA ASP A 150 -3.17 12.63 18.27
C ASP A 150 -3.52 11.13 18.24
N GLY A 151 -2.70 10.29 18.89
CA GLY A 151 -2.86 8.84 18.93
C GLY A 151 -2.38 8.10 17.67
N SER A 152 -1.81 8.80 16.68
CA SER A 152 -1.32 8.17 15.43
C SER A 152 -0.19 7.18 15.67
N CYS A 153 0.70 7.44 16.64
CA CYS A 153 1.77 6.49 16.98
C CYS A 153 1.21 5.14 17.44
N PHE A 154 0.16 5.14 18.28
CA PHE A 154 -0.41 3.88 18.78
C PHE A 154 -1.06 3.08 17.65
N LYS A 155 -1.77 3.76 16.75
CA LYS A 155 -2.34 3.16 15.53
C LYS A 155 -1.28 2.62 14.57
N PHE A 156 -0.13 3.28 14.50
CA PHE A 156 1.01 2.82 13.69
C PHE A 156 1.59 1.52 14.23
N LEU A 157 1.81 1.43 15.53
CA LEU A 157 2.37 0.26 16.21
C LEU A 157 1.37 -0.91 16.31
N TYR A 158 0.09 -0.60 16.54
CA TYR A 158 -0.96 -1.59 16.82
C TYR A 158 -2.20 -1.39 15.92
N PRO A 159 -2.05 -1.49 14.59
CA PRO A 159 -3.14 -1.27 13.63
C PRO A 159 -4.31 -2.25 13.83
N GLN A 160 -4.06 -3.45 14.36
CA GLN A 160 -5.06 -4.46 14.67
C GLN A 160 -5.98 -4.09 15.85
N VAL A 161 -5.56 -3.16 16.71
CA VAL A 161 -6.32 -2.76 17.91
C VAL A 161 -7.24 -1.57 17.64
N SER A 162 -6.76 -0.59 16.89
CA SER A 162 -7.46 0.70 16.74
C SER A 162 -7.56 1.21 15.29
N GLY A 163 -7.28 0.35 14.32
CA GLY A 163 -7.15 0.70 12.90
C GLY A 163 -5.78 1.32 12.59
N GLY A 164 -5.35 1.17 11.34
CA GLY A 164 -4.08 1.73 10.86
C GLY A 164 -4.13 3.24 10.60
N ILE A 165 -3.00 3.76 10.12
CA ILE A 165 -2.86 5.14 9.61
C ILE A 165 -2.36 5.11 8.17
N ASN A 166 -2.71 6.14 7.39
CA ASN A 166 -2.09 6.41 6.11
C ASN A 166 -0.80 7.22 6.32
N THR A 167 0.34 6.54 6.37
CA THR A 167 1.66 7.16 6.60
C THR A 167 2.01 8.21 5.55
N ALA A 168 1.57 8.03 4.30
CA ALA A 168 1.77 9.01 3.23
C ALA A 168 1.07 10.37 3.48
N GLN A 169 0.04 10.40 4.33
CA GLN A 169 -0.69 11.63 4.67
C GLN A 169 -0.20 12.27 5.97
N VAL A 170 0.28 11.47 6.94
CA VAL A 170 0.57 11.96 8.29
C VAL A 170 2.05 12.17 8.57
N LEU A 171 2.95 11.54 7.80
CA LEU A 171 4.39 11.71 7.91
C LEU A 171 4.89 12.84 7.00
N PRO A 172 6.03 13.48 7.36
CA PRO A 172 6.77 14.32 6.43
C PRO A 172 7.13 13.54 5.16
N ALA A 173 6.96 14.16 3.98
CA ALA A 173 7.18 13.49 2.70
C ALA A 173 8.57 12.86 2.56
N GLN A 174 9.61 13.51 3.10
CA GLN A 174 10.98 12.99 3.11
C GLN A 174 11.11 11.71 3.95
N LEU A 175 10.44 11.66 5.12
CA LEU A 175 10.48 10.50 6.01
C LEU A 175 9.70 9.33 5.40
N PHE A 176 8.53 9.59 4.82
CA PHE A 176 7.77 8.57 4.10
C PHE A 176 8.56 7.99 2.91
N GLN A 177 9.28 8.83 2.16
CA GLN A 177 10.12 8.35 1.07
C GLN A 177 11.32 7.53 1.58
N LYS A 178 11.91 7.95 2.70
CA LYS A 178 13.00 7.23 3.36
C LYS A 178 12.54 5.83 3.78
N ASP A 179 11.38 5.71 4.41
CA ASP A 179 10.76 4.43 4.78
C ASP A 179 10.61 3.49 3.57
N LEU A 180 9.98 3.98 2.50
CA LEU A 180 9.81 3.18 1.28
C LEU A 180 11.14 2.73 0.66
N ASN A 181 12.14 3.60 0.65
CA ASN A 181 13.47 3.28 0.12
C ASN A 181 14.16 2.23 1.00
N THR A 182 14.13 2.38 2.32
CA THR A 182 14.75 1.44 3.24
C THR A 182 14.06 0.06 3.18
N MET A 183 12.73 0.01 3.07
CA MET A 183 12.00 -1.24 2.83
C MET A 183 12.39 -1.87 1.49
N ASN A 184 12.56 -1.06 0.45
CA ASN A 184 13.00 -1.54 -0.86
C ASN A 184 14.42 -2.12 -0.81
N ASP A 185 15.34 -1.44 -0.13
CA ASP A 185 16.73 -1.90 0.03
C ASP A 185 16.80 -3.22 0.79
N LEU A 186 15.93 -3.40 1.80
CA LEU A 186 15.77 -4.67 2.50
C LEU A 186 15.30 -5.79 1.56
N LEU A 187 14.32 -5.53 0.68
CA LEU A 187 13.90 -6.51 -0.33
C LEU A 187 15.01 -6.82 -1.34
N LEU A 188 15.76 -5.80 -1.79
CA LEU A 188 16.87 -6.00 -2.72
C LEU A 188 17.98 -6.85 -2.10
N ALA A 189 18.31 -6.61 -0.84
CA ALA A 189 19.34 -7.35 -0.10
C ALA A 189 18.99 -8.82 0.16
N THR A 190 17.70 -9.17 0.12
CA THR A 190 17.17 -10.51 0.44
C THR A 190 16.55 -11.23 -0.76
N GLY A 191 16.69 -10.67 -1.96
CA GLY A 191 16.19 -11.27 -3.20
C GLY A 191 17.01 -12.49 -3.65
N ASN A 192 16.72 -12.98 -4.86
CA ASN A 192 17.35 -14.17 -5.45
C ASN A 192 18.90 -14.10 -5.57
N GLY A 193 19.48 -12.90 -5.48
CA GLY A 193 20.92 -12.67 -5.50
C GLY A 193 21.59 -12.64 -4.12
N GLN A 194 20.87 -12.96 -3.04
CA GLN A 194 21.44 -12.96 -1.69
C GLN A 194 22.57 -13.98 -1.58
N THR A 195 23.78 -13.52 -1.25
CA THR A 195 24.98 -14.35 -1.16
C THR A 195 25.42 -14.67 0.28
N ALA A 196 24.95 -13.90 1.26
CA ALA A 196 25.30 -14.07 2.67
C ALA A 196 24.04 -14.13 3.53
N GLN A 197 24.01 -15.10 4.43
CA GLN A 197 23.00 -15.21 5.48
C GLN A 197 23.57 -14.64 6.79
N PRO A 198 22.73 -14.04 7.65
CA PRO A 198 23.16 -13.60 8.96
C PRO A 198 23.59 -14.81 9.81
N GLU A 199 24.45 -14.55 10.80
CA GLU A 199 24.84 -15.57 11.77
C GLU A 199 23.60 -16.06 12.54
N ALA A 200 23.48 -17.38 12.68
CA ALA A 200 22.40 -17.96 13.47
C ALA A 200 22.67 -17.74 14.96
N VAL A 201 21.78 -17.00 15.62
CA VAL A 201 21.84 -16.74 17.07
C VAL A 201 20.72 -17.50 17.76
N SER A 202 21.04 -18.27 18.81
CA SER A 202 20.03 -19.02 19.56
C SER A 202 19.07 -18.10 20.30
N THR A 203 17.84 -18.58 20.55
CA THR A 203 16.84 -17.80 21.30
C THR A 203 17.33 -17.44 22.70
N GLU A 204 18.04 -18.35 23.38
CA GLU A 204 18.63 -18.10 24.70
C GLU A 204 19.64 -16.96 24.64
N LYS A 205 20.46 -16.91 23.59
CA LYS A 205 21.45 -15.86 23.41
C LYS A 205 20.79 -14.51 23.13
N VAL A 206 19.74 -14.47 22.31
CA VAL A 206 18.92 -13.26 22.09
C VAL A 206 18.30 -12.77 23.41
N VAL A 207 17.81 -13.68 24.26
CA VAL A 207 17.27 -13.32 25.59
C VAL A 207 18.34 -12.69 26.48
N GLN A 208 19.59 -13.18 26.42
CA GLN A 208 20.72 -12.59 27.15
C GLN A 208 21.10 -11.21 26.60
N MET A 209 21.21 -11.06 25.28
CA MET A 209 21.52 -9.78 24.61
C MET A 209 20.49 -8.69 24.97
N MET A 210 19.23 -9.09 25.14
CA MET A 210 18.13 -8.19 25.47
C MET A 210 18.02 -7.84 26.97
N ALA A 211 18.80 -8.49 27.84
CA ALA A 211 18.79 -8.25 29.28
C ALA A 211 19.00 -6.77 29.68
N PRO A 212 20.04 -6.06 29.21
CA PRO A 212 20.24 -4.64 29.56
C PRO A 212 19.07 -3.75 29.15
N VAL A 213 18.45 -4.00 28.00
CA VAL A 213 17.29 -3.23 27.53
C VAL A 213 16.08 -3.48 28.43
N ARG A 214 15.82 -4.75 28.81
CA ARG A 214 14.73 -5.08 29.74
C ARG A 214 14.93 -4.45 31.12
N GLU A 215 16.15 -4.48 31.63
CA GLU A 215 16.49 -3.88 32.92
C GLU A 215 16.27 -2.35 32.89
N ALA A 216 16.74 -1.68 31.84
CA ALA A 216 16.52 -0.25 31.66
C ALA A 216 15.02 0.10 31.59
N LEU A 217 14.23 -0.66 30.84
CA LEU A 217 12.77 -0.46 30.75
C LEU A 217 12.07 -0.71 32.09
N ALA A 218 12.46 -1.76 32.82
CA ALA A 218 11.90 -2.05 34.14
C ALA A 218 12.20 -0.93 35.14
N ASN A 219 13.42 -0.40 35.12
CA ASN A 219 13.83 0.71 35.98
C ASN A 219 13.09 2.01 35.66
N MET A 220 12.82 2.30 34.38
CA MET A 220 12.14 3.53 33.97
C MET A 220 10.62 3.47 34.13
N TYR A 221 10.00 2.33 33.83
CA TYR A 221 8.55 2.22 33.68
C TYR A 221 7.86 1.37 34.75
N GLY A 222 8.57 0.45 35.40
CA GLY A 222 8.05 -0.39 36.47
C GLY A 222 6.72 -1.08 36.08
N GLU A 223 5.68 -0.86 36.88
CA GLU A 223 4.35 -1.46 36.69
C GLU A 223 3.65 -1.03 35.40
N GLN A 224 4.03 0.10 34.79
CA GLN A 224 3.43 0.59 33.54
C GLN A 224 3.63 -0.40 32.38
N LEU A 225 4.66 -1.26 32.47
CA LEU A 225 4.89 -2.34 31.49
C LEU A 225 3.73 -3.34 31.43
N GLN A 226 2.92 -3.47 32.50
CA GLN A 226 1.77 -4.39 32.51
C GLN A 226 0.70 -4.03 31.47
N MET A 227 0.66 -2.78 30.97
CA MET A 227 -0.26 -2.37 29.90
C MET A 227 -0.08 -3.20 28.62
N PHE A 228 1.13 -3.70 28.35
CA PHE A 228 1.41 -4.52 27.17
C PHE A 228 0.80 -5.94 27.25
N SER A 229 0.25 -6.35 28.39
CA SER A 229 -0.45 -7.63 28.53
C SER A 229 -1.79 -7.66 27.80
N ASP A 230 -2.47 -6.52 27.69
CA ASP A 230 -3.74 -6.39 26.97
C ASP A 230 -3.95 -4.93 26.54
N LEU A 231 -3.57 -4.65 25.30
CA LEU A 231 -3.68 -3.32 24.69
C LEU A 231 -5.11 -2.99 24.23
N THR A 232 -6.06 -3.92 24.35
CA THR A 232 -7.44 -3.72 23.91
C THR A 232 -8.31 -3.03 24.97
N LYS A 233 -7.84 -2.98 26.22
CA LYS A 233 -8.58 -2.37 27.31
C LYS A 233 -8.78 -0.86 27.10
N PRO A 234 -9.94 -0.31 27.51
CA PRO A 234 -10.28 1.09 27.27
C PRO A 234 -9.43 2.09 28.09
N ASP A 235 -8.83 1.64 29.21
CA ASP A 235 -8.02 2.42 30.13
C ASP A 235 -6.52 2.42 29.80
N VAL A 236 -6.11 1.77 28.70
CA VAL A 236 -4.71 1.77 28.25
C VAL A 236 -4.28 3.18 27.87
N ASP A 237 -3.22 3.66 28.53
CA ASP A 237 -2.56 4.90 28.15
C ASP A 237 -1.77 4.69 26.85
N ARG A 238 -2.40 5.07 25.73
CA ARG A 238 -1.84 4.92 24.38
C ARG A 238 -0.60 5.78 24.15
N GLU A 239 -0.51 6.96 24.77
CA GLU A 239 0.65 7.84 24.66
C GLU A 239 1.84 7.18 25.37
N LYS A 240 1.60 6.60 26.55
CA LYS A 240 2.62 5.89 27.31
C LYS A 240 3.07 4.60 26.64
N VAL A 241 2.16 3.84 26.03
CA VAL A 241 2.53 2.66 25.23
C VAL A 241 3.51 3.04 24.12
N CYS A 242 3.24 4.13 23.40
CA CYS A 242 4.17 4.63 22.39
C CYS A 242 5.52 5.05 22.95
N GLU A 243 5.53 5.79 24.06
CA GLU A 243 6.77 6.18 24.73
C GLU A 243 7.62 4.96 25.12
N ILE A 244 7.00 3.93 25.71
CA ILE A 244 7.67 2.69 26.09
C ILE A 244 8.19 1.95 24.86
N SER A 245 7.41 1.86 23.76
CA SER A 245 7.86 1.25 22.51
C SER A 245 9.04 2.00 21.89
N ILE A 246 9.02 3.33 21.88
CA ILE A 246 10.15 4.15 21.41
C ILE A 246 11.39 3.87 22.26
N SER A 247 11.26 3.81 23.59
CA SER A 247 12.38 3.50 24.49
C SER A 247 12.92 2.09 24.29
N LEU A 248 12.04 1.11 24.05
CA LEU A 248 12.40 -0.27 23.73
C LEU A 248 13.27 -0.34 22.48
N TYR A 249 12.81 0.21 21.37
CA TYR A 249 13.54 0.15 20.11
C TYR A 249 14.79 1.04 20.11
N SER A 250 14.77 2.17 20.79
CA SER A 250 15.97 3.00 21.02
C SER A 250 17.02 2.23 21.81
N GLY A 251 16.62 1.49 22.85
CA GLY A 251 17.50 0.66 23.65
C GLY A 251 18.10 -0.49 22.85
N ILE A 252 17.32 -1.15 21.99
CA ILE A 252 17.81 -2.20 21.08
C ILE A 252 18.85 -1.64 20.11
N LEU A 253 18.54 -0.52 19.44
CA LEU A 253 19.44 0.12 18.47
C LEU A 253 20.73 0.69 19.09
N ALA A 254 20.76 0.91 20.41
CA ALA A 254 21.95 1.33 21.14
C ALA A 254 22.93 0.18 21.45
N LEU A 255 22.55 -1.08 21.23
CA LEU A 255 23.43 -2.24 21.38
C LEU A 255 24.45 -2.31 20.22
N GLN A 256 25.34 -3.29 20.28
CA GLN A 256 26.21 -3.58 19.13
C GLN A 256 25.35 -3.91 17.89
N PRO A 257 25.75 -3.49 16.68
CA PRO A 257 24.91 -3.67 15.48
C PRO A 257 24.47 -5.12 15.23
N ALA A 258 25.34 -6.09 15.47
CA ALA A 258 25.02 -7.52 15.32
C ALA A 258 23.97 -7.98 16.35
N ASP A 259 24.11 -7.55 17.61
CA ASP A 259 23.19 -7.90 18.70
C ASP A 259 21.80 -7.27 18.46
N SER A 260 21.76 -5.99 18.09
CA SER A 260 20.54 -5.27 17.71
C SER A 260 19.81 -6.01 16.58
N ALA A 261 20.51 -6.31 15.49
CA ALA A 261 19.93 -7.00 14.35
C ALA A 261 19.42 -8.40 14.73
N ALA A 262 20.18 -9.17 15.52
CA ALA A 262 19.75 -10.49 15.99
C ALA A 262 18.45 -10.42 16.82
N ILE A 263 18.35 -9.45 17.75
CA ILE A 263 17.12 -9.22 18.52
C ILE A 263 15.96 -8.82 17.60
N LEU A 264 16.18 -7.87 16.69
CA LEU A 264 15.15 -7.37 15.78
C LEU A 264 14.63 -8.47 14.85
N ARG A 265 15.50 -9.35 14.34
CA ARG A 265 15.07 -10.53 13.58
C ARG A 265 14.16 -11.43 14.39
N GLN A 266 14.50 -11.72 15.64
CA GLN A 266 13.67 -12.56 16.50
C GLN A 266 12.31 -11.90 16.83
N MET A 267 12.28 -10.57 16.95
CA MET A 267 11.06 -9.83 17.32
C MET A 267 10.12 -9.56 16.13
N LEU A 268 10.68 -9.20 14.98
CA LEU A 268 9.94 -8.71 13.80
C LEU A 268 9.86 -9.75 12.68
N GLY A 269 10.78 -10.70 12.69
CA GLY A 269 10.81 -11.81 11.74
C GLY A 269 9.58 -12.70 11.89
N LYS A 270 9.20 -13.34 10.79
CA LYS A 270 8.15 -14.36 10.85
C LYS A 270 8.63 -15.51 11.75
N LYS A 271 7.81 -15.90 12.72
CA LYS A 271 7.99 -17.16 13.46
C LYS A 271 7.51 -18.31 12.58
N ASP A 272 8.36 -19.30 12.38
CA ASP A 272 8.00 -20.57 11.73
C ASP A 272 7.01 -21.38 12.57
#